data_AF-A0A4V3AUH5-F1
#
_entry.id   AF-A0A4V3AUH5-F1
#
_cell.length_a   1.000
_cell.length_b   1.000
_cell.length_c   1.000
_cell.angle_alpha   90.00
_cell.angle_beta   90.00
_cell.angle_gamma   90.00
#
_symmetry.space_group_name_H-M   'P 1'
#
loop_
_entity.id
_entity.type
_entity.pdbx_description
1 polymer ?
#
loop_
_entity_poly.entity_id
_entity_poly.type
_entity_poly.pdbx_seq_one_letter_code
_entity_poly.pdbx_strand_id
1 'polypeptide(L)'
;MKIYQLQLKCFKLDEMKKFYTEDLEMELISDAETYFAVRAGTTKLIFELDNHSPYYHVCFRTNSEYYDKMYVKLAERKLLLPDEDGHYSMFWQGKQAYFHDPDGNILEMLERPFHWGENRPKSSWYDVGEIGLPVPSVKDMQNLLFSKVSDNQKRKVKPLLFMEINRGFL
;
A
#
# COMPACT_ATOMS: atom_id res chain seq x y z
N MET A 1 -5.89 -9.83 -5.23
CA MET A 1 -4.47 -9.88 -5.65
C MET A 1 -3.58 -10.01 -4.41
N LYS A 2 -2.45 -10.72 -4.48
CA LYS A 2 -1.46 -10.81 -3.40
C LYS A 2 -0.10 -10.32 -3.89
N ILE A 3 0.43 -9.26 -3.29
CA ILE A 3 1.74 -8.70 -3.60
C ILE A 3 2.75 -9.28 -2.61
N TYR A 4 3.64 -10.16 -3.07
CA TYR A 4 4.64 -10.78 -2.20
C TYR A 4 5.84 -9.88 -1.92
N GLN A 5 6.27 -9.13 -2.93
CA GLN A 5 7.38 -8.20 -2.83
C GLN A 5 7.09 -6.96 -3.67
N LEU A 6 7.43 -5.81 -3.13
CA LEU A 6 7.40 -4.53 -3.82
C LEU A 6 8.74 -3.84 -3.59
N GLN A 7 9.38 -3.40 -4.67
CA GLN A 7 10.62 -2.64 -4.61
C GLN A 7 10.36 -1.27 -5.22
N LEU A 8 10.61 -0.24 -4.41
CA LEU A 8 10.41 1.16 -4.76
C LEU A 8 11.74 1.90 -4.61
N LYS A 9 11.88 2.99 -5.37
CA LYS A 9 12.94 3.96 -5.13
C LYS A 9 12.58 4.86 -3.93
N CYS A 10 13.58 5.46 -3.31
CA CYS A 10 13.39 6.53 -2.32
C CYS A 10 14.55 7.52 -2.37
N PHE A 11 14.31 8.76 -1.97
CA PHE A 11 15.34 9.80 -1.89
C PHE A 11 15.84 9.98 -0.45
N LYS A 12 14.92 10.03 0.53
CA LYS A 12 15.26 10.25 1.95
C LYS A 12 15.39 8.96 2.73
N LEU A 13 16.38 8.11 2.38
CA LEU A 13 16.51 6.73 2.87
C LEU A 13 16.35 6.58 4.40
N ASP A 14 17.04 7.40 5.20
CA ASP A 14 16.99 7.32 6.66
C ASP A 14 15.66 7.79 7.26
N GLU A 15 15.07 8.86 6.71
CA GLU A 15 13.75 9.35 7.16
C GLU A 15 12.67 8.33 6.81
N MET A 16 12.74 7.77 5.60
CA MET A 16 11.86 6.70 5.14
C MET A 16 11.98 5.49 6.07
N LYS A 17 13.20 5.02 6.35
CA LYS A 17 13.42 3.90 7.26
C LYS A 17 12.74 4.13 8.62
N LYS A 18 13.02 5.27 9.25
CA LYS A 18 12.40 5.64 10.55
C LYS A 18 10.88 5.68 10.46
N PHE A 19 10.33 6.30 9.43
CA PHE A 19 8.88 6.37 9.24
C PHE A 19 8.25 4.98 9.15
N TYR A 20 8.77 4.10 8.28
CA TYR A 20 8.19 2.76 8.12
C TYR A 20 8.37 1.88 9.36
N THR A 21 9.47 2.01 10.11
CA THR A 21 9.71 1.18 11.31
C THR A 21 9.09 1.74 12.58
N GLU A 22 9.09 3.05 12.77
CA GLU A 22 8.66 3.70 14.02
C GLU A 22 7.21 4.19 13.94
N ASP A 23 6.82 4.80 12.81
CA ASP A 23 5.48 5.36 12.64
C ASP A 23 4.50 4.27 12.25
N LEU A 24 4.82 3.51 11.20
CA LEU A 24 3.99 2.41 10.75
C LEU A 24 4.26 1.10 11.51
N GLU A 25 5.21 1.05 12.44
CA GLU A 25 5.48 -0.14 13.28
C GLU A 25 5.78 -1.39 12.45
N MET A 26 6.36 -1.25 11.25
CA MET A 26 6.72 -2.39 10.42
C MET A 26 8.05 -2.99 10.86
N GLU A 27 8.12 -4.32 10.85
CA GLU A 27 9.34 -5.04 11.17
C GLU A 27 10.43 -4.75 10.13
N LEU A 28 11.59 -4.27 10.56
CA LEU A 28 12.78 -4.16 9.71
C LEU A 28 13.33 -5.55 9.39
N ILE A 29 13.43 -5.89 8.11
CA ILE A 29 13.92 -7.18 7.62
C ILE A 29 15.41 -7.11 7.29
N SER A 30 15.86 -6.02 6.69
CA SER A 30 17.25 -5.81 6.28
C SER A 30 17.56 -4.32 6.10
N ASP A 31 18.80 -3.95 6.30
CA ASP A 31 19.30 -2.57 6.20
C ASP A 31 20.71 -2.58 5.59
N ALA A 32 20.99 -1.61 4.73
CA ALA A 32 22.26 -1.42 4.06
C ALA A 32 22.43 0.06 3.67
N GLU A 33 23.62 0.44 3.19
CA GLU A 33 23.92 1.84 2.84
C GLU A 33 23.00 2.42 1.75
N THR A 34 22.49 1.58 0.85
CA THR A 34 21.69 2.01 -0.31
C THR A 34 20.27 1.48 -0.30
N TYR A 35 19.84 0.72 0.71
CA TYR A 35 18.47 0.23 0.78
C TYR A 35 18.08 -0.20 2.20
N PHE A 36 16.78 -0.24 2.46
CA PHE A 36 16.22 -0.98 3.58
C PHE A 36 14.99 -1.79 3.14
N ALA A 37 14.61 -2.79 3.93
CA ALA A 37 13.40 -3.56 3.69
C ALA A 37 12.62 -3.77 4.97
N VAL A 38 11.29 -3.65 4.89
CA VAL A 38 10.36 -3.87 6.00
C VAL A 38 9.28 -4.90 5.65
N ARG A 39 8.63 -5.44 6.68
CA ARG A 39 7.52 -6.37 6.54
C ARG A 39 6.18 -5.64 6.71
N ALA A 40 5.47 -5.45 5.61
CA ALA A 40 4.07 -5.06 5.62
C ALA A 40 3.21 -6.33 5.61
N GLY A 41 3.06 -6.99 6.77
CA GLY A 41 2.37 -8.27 6.88
C GLY A 41 2.97 -9.37 5.98
N THR A 42 2.28 -9.76 4.91
CA THR A 42 2.76 -10.79 3.96
C THR A 42 3.58 -10.22 2.79
N THR A 43 3.69 -8.89 2.67
CA THR A 43 4.51 -8.23 1.64
C THR A 43 5.88 -7.84 2.18
N LYS A 44 6.94 -8.21 1.47
CA LYS A 44 8.27 -7.62 1.65
C LYS A 44 8.35 -6.31 0.87
N LEU A 45 8.47 -5.19 1.58
CA LEU A 45 8.59 -3.86 0.98
C LEU A 45 10.05 -3.41 1.04
N ILE A 46 10.63 -3.08 -0.10
CA ILE A 46 12.04 -2.68 -0.24
C ILE A 46 12.09 -1.25 -0.77
N PHE A 47 12.86 -0.40 -0.11
CA PHE A 47 13.16 0.95 -0.55
C PHE A 47 14.64 1.05 -0.88
N GLU A 48 14.95 1.43 -2.11
CA GLU A 48 16.31 1.57 -2.64
C GLU A 48 16.60 3.04 -2.94
N LEU A 49 17.75 3.52 -2.48
CA LEU A 49 18.19 4.91 -2.65
C LEU A 49 18.28 5.27 -4.14
N ASP A 50 17.72 6.42 -4.48
CA ASP A 50 17.80 7.07 -5.78
C ASP A 50 18.09 8.56 -5.59
N ASN A 51 18.57 9.21 -6.64
CA ASN A 51 18.86 10.64 -6.64
C ASN A 51 17.62 11.51 -6.94
N HIS A 52 16.51 10.88 -7.31
CA HIS A 52 15.25 11.56 -7.60
C HIS A 52 14.18 11.17 -6.58
N SER A 53 13.41 12.15 -6.12
CA SER A 53 12.24 11.91 -5.30
C SER A 53 11.16 11.24 -6.14
N PRO A 54 10.74 10.00 -5.81
CA PRO A 54 9.65 9.37 -6.50
C PRO A 54 8.29 9.85 -5.96
N TYR A 55 7.21 9.47 -6.63
CA TYR A 55 5.86 9.71 -6.16
C TYR A 55 4.97 8.50 -6.48
N TYR A 56 4.69 7.71 -5.45
CA TYR A 56 3.86 6.51 -5.53
C TYR A 56 2.54 6.70 -4.78
N HIS A 57 1.56 5.89 -5.15
CA HIS A 57 0.44 5.58 -4.28
C HIS A 57 0.56 4.14 -3.81
N VAL A 58 0.52 3.88 -2.50
CA VAL A 58 0.62 2.53 -1.92
C VAL A 58 -0.49 2.33 -0.89
N CYS A 59 -1.28 1.28 -1.04
CA CYS A 59 -2.34 0.95 -0.08
C CYS A 59 -1.96 -0.26 0.77
N PHE A 60 -2.01 -0.10 2.09
CA PHE A 60 -1.80 -1.14 3.09
C PHE A 60 -3.13 -1.58 3.68
N ARG A 61 -3.37 -2.90 3.73
CA ARG A 61 -4.59 -3.45 4.30
C ARG A 61 -4.41 -3.87 5.75
N THR A 62 -5.47 -3.75 6.53
CA THR A 62 -5.50 -4.13 7.94
C THR A 62 -6.92 -4.47 8.43
N ASN A 63 -7.06 -4.93 9.68
CA ASN A 63 -8.36 -5.02 10.36
C ASN A 63 -8.81 -3.69 11.00
N SER A 64 -10.08 -3.65 11.41
CA SER A 64 -10.67 -2.47 12.05
C SER A 64 -9.98 -2.08 13.37
N GLU A 65 -9.53 -3.04 14.19
CA GLU A 65 -8.88 -2.75 15.48
C GLU A 65 -7.53 -2.03 15.29
N TYR A 66 -6.68 -2.57 14.43
CA TYR A 66 -5.37 -1.99 14.11
C TYR A 66 -5.52 -0.72 13.26
N TYR A 67 -6.55 -0.64 12.42
CA TYR A 67 -6.91 0.61 11.74
C TYR A 67 -7.14 1.73 12.75
N ASP A 68 -8.00 1.52 13.75
CA ASP A 68 -8.34 2.55 14.74
C ASP A 68 -7.11 2.98 15.54
N LYS A 69 -6.28 2.01 15.95
CA LYS A 69 -5.00 2.27 16.62
C LYS A 69 -4.09 3.15 15.76
N MET A 70 -3.87 2.75 14.51
CA MET A 70 -2.96 3.45 13.61
C MET A 70 -3.48 4.83 13.23
N TYR A 71 -4.79 4.98 13.05
CA TYR A 71 -5.42 6.25 12.74
C TYR A 71 -5.16 7.28 13.84
N VAL A 72 -5.40 6.91 15.10
CA VAL A 72 -5.11 7.78 16.26
C VAL A 72 -3.64 8.18 16.29
N LYS A 73 -2.72 7.21 16.12
CA LYS A 73 -1.28 7.48 16.13
C LYS A 73 -0.87 8.45 15.01
N LEU A 74 -1.35 8.23 13.79
CA LEU A 74 -1.04 9.09 12.64
C LEU A 74 -1.63 10.50 12.80
N ALA A 75 -2.83 10.60 13.38
CA ALA A 75 -3.46 11.87 13.72
C ALA A 75 -2.65 12.67 14.77
N GLU A 76 -2.22 12.00 15.85
CA GLU A 76 -1.38 12.62 16.90
C GLU A 76 -0.04 13.13 16.34
N ARG A 77 0.53 12.39 15.39
CA ARG A 77 1.74 12.78 14.66
C ARG A 77 1.52 13.78 13.54
N LYS A 78 0.26 14.17 13.26
CA LYS A 78 -0.14 15.10 12.18
C LYS A 78 0.33 14.65 10.79
N LEU A 79 0.25 13.35 10.53
CA LEU A 79 0.67 12.74 9.26
C LEU A 79 -0.48 12.56 8.26
N LEU A 80 -1.73 12.53 8.74
CA LEU A 80 -2.92 12.40 7.90
C LEU A 80 -3.04 13.56 6.90
N LEU A 81 -3.59 13.28 5.72
CA LEU A 81 -3.95 14.32 4.77
C LEU A 81 -5.06 15.24 5.33
N PRO A 82 -5.18 16.47 4.81
CA PRO A 82 -6.29 17.35 5.18
C PRO A 82 -7.65 16.68 4.92
N ASP A 83 -8.62 16.95 5.79
CA ASP A 83 -10.00 16.46 5.70
C ASP A 83 -10.17 14.93 5.79
N GLU A 84 -9.12 14.20 6.16
CA GLU A 84 -9.23 12.80 6.54
C GLU A 84 -9.92 12.67 7.90
N ASP A 85 -11.17 12.23 7.89
CA ASP A 85 -11.95 11.97 9.10
C ASP A 85 -11.77 10.51 9.59
N GLY A 86 -11.24 9.63 8.73
CA GLY A 86 -11.01 8.21 9.01
C GLY A 86 -12.28 7.37 9.10
N HIS A 87 -13.43 7.93 8.69
CA HIS A 87 -14.72 7.26 8.82
C HIS A 87 -14.91 6.13 7.80
N TYR A 88 -15.89 5.28 8.09
CA TYR A 88 -16.30 4.22 7.19
C TYR A 88 -16.93 4.82 5.93
N SER A 89 -16.36 4.52 4.77
CA SER A 89 -16.95 4.89 3.48
C SER A 89 -17.92 3.82 3.02
N MET A 90 -19.19 4.17 2.85
CA MET A 90 -20.19 3.27 2.24
C MET A 90 -19.87 2.95 0.78
N PHE A 91 -19.21 3.87 0.06
CA PHE A 91 -18.80 3.65 -1.33
C PHE A 91 -17.68 2.62 -1.42
N TRP A 92 -16.73 2.66 -0.49
CA TRP A 92 -15.58 1.74 -0.45
C TRP A 92 -15.75 0.56 0.51
N GLN A 93 -16.89 0.45 1.19
CA GLN A 93 -17.23 -0.61 2.16
C GLN A 93 -16.13 -0.88 3.21
N GLY A 94 -15.53 0.18 3.75
CA GLY A 94 -14.52 0.08 4.80
C GLY A 94 -14.08 1.45 5.29
N LYS A 95 -13.37 1.47 6.42
CA LYS A 95 -12.61 2.65 6.84
C LYS A 95 -11.37 2.79 5.95
N GLN A 96 -11.03 4.02 5.60
CA GLN A 96 -9.81 4.34 4.88
C GLN A 96 -9.28 5.69 5.32
N ALA A 97 -7.95 5.82 5.34
CA ALA A 97 -7.30 7.09 5.61
C ALA A 97 -6.04 7.23 4.75
N TYR A 98 -5.78 8.46 4.31
CA TYR A 98 -4.63 8.79 3.50
C TYR A 98 -3.60 9.63 4.27
N PHE A 99 -2.32 9.43 3.98
CA PHE A 99 -1.21 10.16 4.61
C PHE A 99 0.03 10.15 3.71
N HIS A 100 1.02 10.99 4.04
CA HIS A 100 2.30 11.04 3.33
C HIS A 100 3.42 10.35 4.10
N ASP A 101 4.32 9.71 3.37
CA ASP A 101 5.65 9.38 3.88
C ASP A 101 6.65 10.52 3.62
N PRO A 102 7.91 10.43 4.12
CA PRO A 102 8.90 11.49 3.97
C PRO A 102 9.25 11.87 2.53
N ASP A 103 9.13 10.95 1.56
CA ASP A 103 9.33 11.24 0.14
C ASP A 103 8.08 11.83 -0.54
N GLY A 104 6.97 11.93 0.19
CA GLY A 104 5.71 12.49 -0.29
C GLY A 104 4.83 11.49 -1.01
N ASN A 105 5.11 10.18 -0.93
CA ASN A 105 4.22 9.17 -1.49
C ASN A 105 2.84 9.25 -0.81
N ILE A 106 1.76 9.00 -1.54
CA ILE A 106 0.42 8.88 -0.97
C ILE A 106 0.25 7.46 -0.44
N LEU A 107 0.20 7.32 0.87
CA LEU A 107 -0.09 6.06 1.51
C LEU A 107 -1.58 6.00 1.87
N GLU A 108 -2.19 4.83 1.67
CA GLU A 108 -3.55 4.54 2.11
C GLU A 108 -3.50 3.42 3.14
N MET A 109 -4.21 3.62 4.26
CA MET A 109 -4.56 2.53 5.16
C MET A 109 -6.01 2.15 4.89
N LEU A 110 -6.26 0.88 4.61
CA LEU A 110 -7.57 0.39 4.20
C LEU A 110 -8.03 -0.78 5.08
N GLU A 111 -9.20 -0.61 5.72
CA GLU A 111 -9.83 -1.69 6.45
C GLU A 111 -10.43 -2.73 5.49
N ARG A 112 -9.95 -3.97 5.58
CA ARG A 112 -10.50 -5.12 4.84
C ARG A 112 -10.49 -6.40 5.67
N PRO A 113 -11.35 -7.38 5.35
CA PRO A 113 -11.19 -8.73 5.85
C PRO A 113 -9.83 -9.31 5.42
N PHE A 114 -9.26 -10.15 6.28
CA PHE A 114 -8.06 -10.90 5.93
C PHE A 114 -8.45 -12.09 5.05
N HIS A 115 -7.72 -12.30 3.96
CA HIS A 115 -8.04 -13.34 2.97
C HIS A 115 -6.90 -14.37 2.80
N TRP A 116 -5.83 -14.31 3.59
CA TRP A 116 -4.62 -15.12 3.36
C TRP A 116 -4.44 -16.24 4.39
N GLY A 117 -5.09 -17.38 4.16
CA GLY A 117 -5.01 -18.52 5.05
C GLY A 117 -5.82 -18.32 6.34
N GLU A 118 -5.78 -19.30 7.24
CA GLU A 118 -6.68 -19.35 8.40
C GLU A 118 -6.17 -18.53 9.60
N ASN A 119 -4.86 -18.31 9.68
CA ASN A 119 -4.23 -17.57 10.79
C ASN A 119 -4.28 -16.06 10.55
N ARG A 120 -5.40 -15.46 10.94
CA ARG A 120 -5.57 -14.00 10.92
C ARG A 120 -4.62 -13.33 11.93
N PRO A 121 -3.79 -12.36 11.52
CA PRO A 121 -3.04 -11.54 12.45
C PRO A 121 -4.00 -10.75 13.34
N LYS A 122 -3.80 -10.78 14.67
CA LYS A 122 -4.72 -10.11 15.61
C LYS A 122 -4.69 -8.59 15.45
N SER A 123 -3.50 -7.99 15.30
CA SER A 123 -3.36 -6.53 15.21
C SER A 123 -2.07 -6.19 14.46
N SER A 124 -2.13 -6.13 13.13
CA SER A 124 -0.98 -5.78 12.28
C SER A 124 -1.43 -5.40 10.87
N TRP A 125 -0.52 -4.81 10.10
CA TRP A 125 -0.63 -4.80 8.64
C TRP A 125 -0.76 -6.21 8.08
N TYR A 126 -1.56 -6.36 7.02
CA TYR A 126 -1.77 -7.63 6.34
C TYR A 126 -0.90 -7.79 5.10
N ASP A 127 -0.84 -6.75 4.27
CA ASP A 127 -0.10 -6.69 3.01
C ASP A 127 -0.22 -5.31 2.37
N VAL A 128 0.50 -5.14 1.26
CA VAL A 128 0.18 -4.14 0.24
C VAL A 128 -0.96 -4.67 -0.62
N GLY A 129 -2.09 -3.98 -0.61
CA GLY A 129 -3.28 -4.31 -1.40
C GLY A 129 -3.27 -3.67 -2.79
N GLU A 130 -2.76 -2.43 -2.88
CA GLU A 130 -2.77 -1.64 -4.11
C GLU A 130 -1.45 -0.88 -4.30
N ILE A 131 -1.07 -0.65 -5.55
CA ILE A 131 0.08 0.16 -5.97
C ILE A 131 -0.33 0.95 -7.22
N GLY A 132 -0.12 2.26 -7.18
CA GLY A 132 -0.31 3.12 -8.34
C GLY A 132 0.73 2.81 -9.42
N LEU A 133 0.28 2.62 -10.66
CA LEU A 133 1.14 2.36 -11.80
C LEU A 133 0.96 3.45 -12.86
N PRO A 134 1.62 4.61 -12.72
CA PRO A 134 1.53 5.67 -13.71
C PRO A 134 2.18 5.20 -15.02
N VAL A 135 1.44 5.31 -16.12
CA VAL A 135 1.89 4.86 -17.44
C VAL A 135 1.56 5.91 -18.51
N PRO A 136 2.41 6.07 -19.54
CA PRO A 136 2.11 6.97 -20.65
C PRO A 136 0.85 6.59 -21.42
N SER A 137 0.53 5.28 -21.46
CA SER A 137 -0.63 4.74 -22.17
C SER A 137 -1.27 3.63 -21.34
N VAL A 138 -2.44 3.93 -20.77
CA VAL A 138 -3.25 2.95 -20.01
C VAL A 138 -3.65 1.77 -20.90
N LYS A 139 -3.97 2.03 -22.18
CA LYS A 139 -4.35 1.00 -23.14
C LYS A 139 -3.21 0.01 -23.39
N ASP A 140 -2.00 0.50 -23.60
CA ASP A 140 -0.86 -0.36 -23.88
C ASP A 140 -0.45 -1.16 -22.63
N MET A 141 -0.52 -0.53 -21.46
CA MET A 141 -0.32 -1.24 -20.19
C MET A 141 -1.40 -2.32 -19.97
N GLN A 142 -2.67 -2.02 -20.22
CA GLN A 142 -3.74 -3.01 -20.12
C GLN A 142 -3.49 -4.20 -21.06
N ASN A 143 -3.11 -3.95 -22.31
CA ASN A 143 -2.78 -5.00 -23.28
C ASN A 143 -1.60 -5.87 -22.81
N LEU A 144 -0.55 -5.24 -22.28
CA LEU A 144 0.62 -5.93 -21.73
C LEU A 144 0.22 -6.83 -20.55
N LEU A 145 -0.64 -6.33 -19.69
CA LEU A 145 -1.08 -7.01 -18.47
C LEU A 145 -2.17 -8.06 -18.73
N PHE A 146 -2.95 -7.94 -19.80
CA PHE A 146 -4.09 -8.82 -20.11
C PHE A 146 -3.72 -10.32 -20.13
N SER A 147 -2.51 -10.65 -20.59
CA SER A 147 -2.01 -12.04 -20.60
C SER A 147 -1.48 -12.53 -19.26
N LYS A 148 -1.22 -11.62 -18.31
CA LYS A 148 -0.51 -11.88 -17.05
C LYS A 148 -1.41 -11.78 -15.82
N VAL A 149 -2.48 -11.00 -15.92
CA VAL A 149 -3.40 -10.71 -14.82
C VAL A 149 -4.84 -10.74 -15.32
N SER A 150 -5.74 -11.29 -14.51
CA SER A 150 -7.17 -11.29 -14.83
C SER A 150 -7.73 -9.87 -14.64
N ASP A 151 -8.30 -9.28 -15.68
CA ASP A 151 -9.13 -8.07 -15.56
C ASP A 151 -10.60 -8.49 -15.43
N ASN A 152 -11.08 -8.55 -14.19
CA ASN A 152 -12.46 -8.95 -13.90
C ASN A 152 -13.48 -7.82 -14.06
N GLN A 153 -13.02 -6.57 -14.10
CA GLN A 153 -13.93 -5.44 -14.28
C GLN A 153 -14.27 -5.23 -15.77
N LYS A 154 -13.41 -5.67 -16.71
CA LYS A 154 -13.61 -5.61 -18.17
C LYS A 154 -14.13 -4.25 -18.66
N ARG A 155 -13.80 -3.17 -17.95
CA ARG A 155 -14.33 -1.83 -18.23
C ARG A 155 -13.66 -1.30 -19.50
N LYS A 156 -14.42 -0.63 -20.37
CA LYS A 156 -13.84 0.16 -21.48
C LYS A 156 -12.78 1.10 -20.91
N VAL A 157 -11.63 1.21 -21.57
CA VAL A 157 -10.46 2.01 -21.14
C VAL A 157 -10.92 3.37 -20.61
N LYS A 158 -10.66 3.61 -19.32
CA LYS A 158 -10.82 4.90 -18.64
C LYS A 158 -9.43 5.40 -18.22
N PRO A 159 -9.25 6.69 -17.89
CA PRO A 159 -7.98 7.23 -17.41
C PRO A 159 -7.45 6.55 -16.14
N LEU A 160 -8.35 5.98 -15.33
CA LEU A 160 -8.05 5.14 -14.17
C LEU A 160 -8.67 3.75 -14.39
N LEU A 161 -7.84 2.71 -14.27
CA LEU A 161 -8.25 1.32 -14.40
C LEU A 161 -7.80 0.55 -13.15
N PHE A 162 -8.75 -0.01 -12.43
CA PHE A 162 -8.48 -0.96 -11.34
C PHE A 162 -8.35 -2.36 -11.94
N MET A 163 -7.16 -2.94 -11.81
CA MET A 163 -6.89 -4.32 -12.24
C MET A 163 -6.82 -5.23 -11.00
N GLU A 164 -7.87 -6.02 -10.79
CA GLU A 164 -7.94 -6.95 -9.67
C GLU A 164 -7.66 -8.39 -10.12
N ILE A 165 -6.60 -9.00 -9.57
CA ILE A 165 -6.38 -10.43 -9.71
C ILE A 165 -7.20 -11.17 -8.65
N ASN A 166 -8.32 -11.79 -9.04
CA ASN A 166 -8.97 -12.82 -8.24
C ASN A 166 -8.61 -14.18 -8.81
N ARG A 167 -8.03 -15.06 -7.98
CA ARG A 167 -8.11 -16.49 -8.26
C ARG A 167 -9.54 -16.90 -7.99
N GLY A 168 -10.28 -17.27 -9.03
CA GLY A 168 -11.54 -17.99 -8.85
C GLY A 168 -11.28 -19.19 -7.96
N PHE A 169 -12.19 -19.44 -7.01
CA PHE A 169 -12.20 -20.66 -6.22
C PHE A 169 -12.20 -21.86 -7.18
N LEU A 170 -11.18 -22.70 -7.08
CA LEU A 170 -11.24 -24.11 -7.44
C LEU A 170 -11.33 -24.90 -6.14
#